data_AF-D3CVZ4-F1
#
_entry.id   AF-D3CVZ4-F1
#
_cell.length_a   1.000
_cell.length_b   1.000
_cell.length_c   1.000
_cell.angle_alpha   90.00
_cell.angle_beta   90.00
_cell.angle_gamma   90.00
#
_symmetry.space_group_name_H-M   'P 1'
#
loop_
_entity.id
_entity.type
_entity.pdbx_description
1 polymer ?
#
loop_
_entity_poly.entity_id
_entity_poly.type
_entity_poly.pdbx_seq_one_letter_code
_entity_poly.pdbx_strand_id
1 'polypeptide(L)'
;MAEWLPGYAEQIDAGAFPAEASALETDARAMAHLVEESEAVGVNTELPRLIKAIADRSIAAGHGKEQYPVLIEEFSRPRGD
;
A
#
# COMPACT_ATOMS: atom_id res chain seq x y z
N MET A 1 -20.94 0.70 -1.08
CA MET A 1 -20.32 0.24 0.18
C MET A 1 -19.00 -0.42 -0.18
N ALA A 2 -17.99 -0.39 0.68
CA ALA A 2 -16.68 -0.97 0.40
C ALA A 2 -16.70 -2.50 0.54
N GLU A 3 -17.37 -3.18 -0.41
CA GLU A 3 -17.59 -4.64 -0.42
C GLU A 3 -16.31 -5.47 -0.46
N TRP A 4 -15.19 -4.85 -0.82
CA TRP A 4 -13.85 -5.46 -0.81
C TRP A 4 -13.21 -5.54 0.59
N LEU A 5 -13.65 -4.72 1.55
CA LEU A 5 -13.02 -4.66 2.89
C LEU A 5 -13.06 -5.99 3.65
N PRO A 6 -14.16 -6.76 3.68
CA PRO A 6 -14.16 -8.08 4.31
C PRO A 6 -13.13 -9.04 3.72
N GLY A 7 -12.95 -9.04 2.40
CA GLY A 7 -11.93 -9.86 1.74
C GLY A 7 -10.50 -9.49 2.14
N TYR A 8 -10.23 -8.21 2.40
CA TYR A 8 -8.93 -7.78 2.91
C TYR A 8 -8.66 -8.29 4.33
N ALA A 9 -9.69 -8.33 5.19
CA ALA A 9 -9.58 -8.89 6.53
C ALA A 9 -9.26 -10.40 6.48
N GLU A 10 -9.95 -11.15 5.62
CA GLU A 10 -9.68 -12.59 5.42
C GLU A 10 -8.25 -12.85 4.92
N GLN A 11 -7.74 -12.02 4.00
CA GLN A 11 -6.35 -12.11 3.53
C GLN A 11 -5.33 -11.86 4.65
N ILE A 12 -5.58 -10.86 5.51
CA ILE A 12 -4.72 -10.55 6.66
C ILE A 12 -4.73 -11.70 7.67
N ASP A 13 -5.91 -12.22 8.03
CA ASP A 13 -6.04 -13.34 8.96
C ASP A 13 -5.36 -14.61 8.43
N ALA A 14 -5.40 -14.84 7.12
CA ALA A 14 -4.75 -15.96 6.46
C ALA A 14 -3.23 -15.78 6.25
N GLY A 15 -2.72 -14.54 6.32
CA GLY A 15 -1.34 -14.21 5.97
C GLY A 15 -1.00 -14.47 4.50
N ALA A 16 -1.98 -14.33 3.60
CA ALA A 16 -1.83 -14.60 2.17
C ALA A 16 -2.49 -13.49 1.35
N PHE A 17 -1.75 -12.92 0.40
CA PHE A 17 -2.11 -11.67 -0.26
C PHE A 17 -2.21 -11.80 -1.81
N PRO A 18 -3.09 -12.67 -2.33
CA PRO A 18 -3.23 -12.82 -3.78
C PRO A 18 -3.74 -11.51 -4.41
N ALA A 19 -3.08 -11.07 -5.49
CA ALA A 19 -3.45 -9.89 -6.27
C ALA A 19 -4.70 -10.13 -7.17
N GLU A 20 -5.83 -10.44 -6.53
CA GLU A 20 -7.11 -10.70 -7.21
C GLU A 20 -7.71 -9.43 -7.85
N ALA A 21 -7.53 -8.28 -7.19
CA ALA A 21 -7.97 -6.98 -7.68
C ALA A 21 -6.82 -6.18 -8.32
N SER A 22 -5.69 -6.06 -7.62
CA SER A 22 -4.53 -5.27 -8.06
C SER A 22 -3.26 -5.74 -7.36
N ALA A 23 -2.13 -5.69 -8.07
CA ALA A 23 -0.81 -5.87 -7.47
C ALA A 23 -0.33 -4.55 -6.86
N LEU A 24 0.42 -4.62 -5.75
CA LEU A 24 0.90 -3.46 -5.01
C LEU A 24 1.74 -2.50 -5.88
N GLU A 25 2.52 -3.02 -6.83
CA GLU A 25 3.24 -2.18 -7.80
C GLU A 25 2.31 -1.30 -8.66
N THR A 26 1.13 -1.80 -9.01
CA THR A 26 0.12 -1.02 -9.77
C THR A 26 -0.44 0.09 -8.90
N ASP A 27 -0.79 -0.22 -7.64
CA ASP A 27 -1.29 0.77 -6.70
C ASP A 27 -0.22 1.83 -6.37
N ALA A 28 1.05 1.44 -6.26
CA ALA A 28 2.15 2.37 -6.01
C ALA A 28 2.37 3.36 -7.17
N ARG A 29 2.08 2.97 -8.42
CA ARG A 29 2.08 3.91 -9.56
C ARG A 29 0.96 4.93 -9.40
N ALA A 30 -0.24 4.52 -9.01
CA ALA A 30 -1.33 5.45 -8.72
C ALA A 30 -0.99 6.41 -7.56
N MET A 31 -0.31 5.93 -6.52
CA MET A 31 0.19 6.80 -5.43
C MET A 31 1.22 7.82 -5.91
N ALA A 32 2.09 7.45 -6.86
CA ALA A 32 3.05 8.39 -7.46
C ALA A 32 2.33 9.54 -8.17
N HIS A 33 1.31 9.23 -8.97
CA HIS A 33 0.48 10.23 -9.64
C HIS A 33 -0.21 11.15 -8.62
N LEU A 34 -0.75 10.59 -7.53
CA LEU A 34 -1.37 11.40 -6.48
C LEU A 34 -0.39 12.41 -5.86
N VAL A 35 0.86 12.00 -5.63
CA VAL A 35 1.92 12.92 -5.16
C VAL A 35 2.17 14.00 -6.21
N GLU A 36 2.47 13.63 -7.45
CA GLU A 36 2.82 14.56 -8.54
C GLU A 36 1.73 15.61 -8.78
N GLU A 37 0.46 15.19 -8.88
CA GLU A 37 -0.66 16.10 -9.10
C GLU A 37 -0.88 17.02 -7.89
N SER A 38 -0.69 16.51 -6.68
CA SER A 38 -0.80 17.32 -5.45
C SER A 38 0.27 18.42 -5.42
N GLU A 39 1.50 18.12 -5.86
CA GLU A 39 2.57 19.12 -6.00
C GLU A 39 2.24 20.16 -7.07
N ALA A 40 1.73 19.71 -8.21
CA ALA A 40 1.39 20.58 -9.34
C ALA A 40 0.34 21.64 -8.95
N VAL A 41 -0.60 21.31 -8.07
CA VAL A 41 -1.63 22.23 -7.59
C VAL A 41 -1.29 22.92 -6.26
N GLY A 42 -0.10 22.66 -5.71
CA GLY A 42 0.40 23.31 -4.49
C GLY A 42 -0.33 22.93 -3.20
N VAL A 43 -0.92 21.72 -3.13
CA VAL A 43 -1.53 21.20 -1.89
C VAL A 43 -0.54 20.34 -1.10
N ASN A 44 -0.84 20.07 0.17
CA ASN A 44 0.05 19.29 1.04
C ASN A 44 0.27 17.87 0.49
N THR A 45 1.53 17.44 0.43
CA THR A 45 1.92 16.12 -0.08
C THR A 45 2.49 15.19 0.99
N GLU A 46 2.52 15.59 2.26
CA GLU A 46 3.13 14.81 3.35
C GLU A 46 2.42 13.45 3.50
N LEU A 47 1.08 13.44 3.52
CA LEU A 47 0.30 12.20 3.63
C LEU A 47 0.44 11.31 2.37
N PRO A 48 0.22 11.80 1.13
CA PRO A 48 0.48 11.01 -0.08
C PRO A 48 1.88 10.42 -0.15
N ARG A 49 2.91 11.21 0.22
CA ARG A 49 4.31 10.74 0.26
C ARG A 49 4.53 9.67 1.32
N LEU A 50 3.93 9.80 2.49
CA LEU A 50 4.01 8.79 3.54
C LEU A 50 3.41 7.46 3.07
N ILE A 51 2.21 7.49 2.49
CA ILE A 51 1.54 6.29 1.98
C ILE A 51 2.40 5.61 0.89
N LYS A 52 2.91 6.39 -0.07
CA LYS A 52 3.80 5.87 -1.11
C LYS A 52 5.07 5.24 -0.52
N ALA A 53 5.68 5.89 0.48
CA ALA A 53 6.89 5.39 1.11
C ALA A 53 6.67 4.05 1.84
N ILE A 54 5.48 3.81 2.40
CA ILE A 54 5.13 2.51 3.00
C ILE A 54 5.04 1.44 1.91
N ALA A 55 4.37 1.74 0.79
CA ALA A 55 4.30 0.81 -0.35
C ALA A 55 5.67 0.51 -0.97
N ASP A 56 6.51 1.53 -1.16
CA ASP A 56 7.86 1.36 -1.71
C ASP A 56 8.72 0.42 -0.84
N ARG A 57 8.61 0.49 0.49
CA ARG A 57 9.33 -0.41 1.41
C ARG A 57 8.85 -1.86 1.30
N SER A 58 7.53 -2.06 1.24
CA SER A 58 6.95 -3.40 1.08
C SER A 58 7.31 -4.01 -0.28
N ILE A 59 7.27 -3.22 -1.36
CA ILE A 59 7.76 -3.65 -2.69
C ILE A 59 9.24 -4.05 -2.63
N ALA A 60 10.09 -3.23 -1.99
CA ALA A 60 11.51 -3.53 -1.84
C ALA A 60 11.77 -4.81 -1.02
N ALA A 61 10.86 -5.19 -0.13
CA ALA A 61 10.88 -6.45 0.62
C ALA A 61 10.37 -7.67 -0.18
N GLY A 62 9.90 -7.48 -1.42
CA GLY A 62 9.48 -8.55 -2.33
C GLY A 62 7.98 -8.68 -2.55
N HIS A 63 7.18 -7.82 -1.92
CA HIS A 63 5.71 -7.91 -1.93
C HIS A 63 5.04 -7.21 -3.13
N GLY A 64 5.81 -6.83 -4.16
CA GLY A 64 5.28 -6.02 -5.28
C GLY A 64 4.16 -6.68 -6.08
N LYS A 65 4.11 -8.02 -6.10
CA LYS A 65 3.09 -8.81 -6.81
C LYS A 65 1.89 -9.19 -5.93
N GLU A 66 1.91 -8.82 -4.67
CA GLU A 66 0.84 -9.10 -3.72
C GLU A 66 -0.16 -7.95 -3.67
N GLN A 67 -1.35 -8.20 -3.13
CA GLN A 67 -2.39 -7.18 -3.02
C GLN A 67 -2.13 -6.21 -1.87
N TYR A 68 -2.73 -5.03 -1.96
CA TYR A 68 -2.65 -3.94 -0.97
C TYR A 68 -2.64 -4.36 0.52
N PRO A 69 -3.41 -5.37 1.00
CA PRO A 69 -3.39 -5.77 2.40
C PRO A 69 -2.05 -6.23 2.95
N VAL A 70 -1.09 -6.64 2.09
CA VAL A 70 0.27 -7.00 2.52
C VAL A 70 0.99 -5.87 3.28
N LEU A 71 0.56 -4.61 3.09
CA LEU A 71 1.07 -3.48 3.86
C LEU A 71 0.89 -3.63 5.37
N ILE A 72 0.02 -4.54 5.85
CA ILE A 72 -0.09 -4.85 7.28
C ILE A 72 1.25 -5.27 7.91
N GLU A 73 2.15 -5.87 7.12
CA GLU A 73 3.47 -6.28 7.58
C GLU A 73 4.34 -5.08 8.01
N GLU A 74 4.18 -3.93 7.37
CA GLU A 74 4.90 -2.69 7.72
C GLU A 74 4.47 -2.14 9.09
N PHE A 75 3.28 -2.51 9.56
CA PHE A 75 2.75 -2.10 10.87
C PHE A 75 2.91 -3.16 11.95
N SER A 76 3.17 -4.40 11.57
CA SER A 76 3.27 -5.54 12.49
C SER A 76 4.69 -5.75 13.03
N ARG A 77 5.70 -5.17 12.36
CA ARG A 77 7.09 -5.23 12.81
C ARG A 77 7.34 -4.19 13.91
N PRO A 78 7.74 -4.59 15.13
CA PRO A 78 8.21 -3.63 16.12
C PRO A 78 9.39 -2.86 15.54
N ARG A 79 9.46 -1.54 15.77
CA ARG A 79 10.73 -0.84 15.53
C ARG A 79 11.74 -1.42 16.52
N GLY A 80 12.74 -2.13 16.00
CA GLY A 80 13.93 -2.43 16.80
C GLY A 80 14.60 -1.11 17.14
N ASP A 81 14.75 -0.83 18.43
CA ASP A 81 15.58 0.27 18.92
C ASP A 81 17.07 0.00 18.63
#